data_AF-A0AAU9KVZ1-F1
#
_entry.id   AF-A0AAU9KVZ1-F1
#
_cell.length_a   1.000
_cell.length_b   1.000
_cell.length_c   1.000
_cell.angle_alpha   90.00
_cell.angle_beta   90.00
_cell.angle_gamma   90.00
#
_symmetry.space_group_name_H-M   'P 1'
#
loop_
_entity.id
_entity.type
_entity.pdbx_description
1 polymer ?
#
loop_
_entity_poly.entity_id
_entity_poly.type
_entity_poly.pdbx_seq_one_letter_code
_entity_poly.pdbx_strand_id
1 'polypeptide(L)'
;MASSPTSARLGPSSEDGELTSNRGFSKRGDGFSIQETEGLLQEVRDRWQEGWDAIADAHNAQFPGHKRTAGSLKRKFAKLYRTKIDTTTKEKHARAAAIAKKVREEMRSQRRGLASARGLSVDLVTETEGSVGVQEIHEDLKDVDKISPHPETTHHFLPEVTETAGEHELRQTLHQSIQPMTQETPLREDAWQSLIRWPIAGERLRTLRSQMESNEATSSQDLLQTVLLVLLESQRQRDFERDQEREERRQEKQRWQEDMREQRRRYEQERVEDRRRNEQFMQVMTTLVAQIAAGQQQRGGLN
;
A
#
# COMPACT_ATOMS: atom_id res chain seq x y z
N MET A 1 -10.61 -46.36 49.74
CA MET A 1 -9.63 -45.83 50.72
C MET A 1 -8.53 -45.17 49.91
N ALA A 2 -8.64 -43.88 49.58
CA ALA A 2 -8.32 -42.71 50.41
C ALA A 2 -6.83 -42.63 50.75
N SER A 3 -6.12 -41.72 50.08
CA SER A 3 -5.16 -40.76 50.67
C SER A 3 -4.61 -39.84 49.58
N SER A 4 -4.98 -38.56 49.65
CA SER A 4 -4.26 -37.44 49.04
C SER A 4 -2.89 -37.24 49.70
N PRO A 5 -2.03 -36.40 49.13
CA PRO A 5 -1.53 -35.32 49.96
C PRO A 5 -1.59 -33.94 49.31
N THR A 6 -1.75 -32.99 50.21
CA THR A 6 -1.99 -31.57 50.07
C THR A 6 -0.70 -30.79 49.83
N SER A 7 -0.81 -29.76 48.98
CA SER A 7 -0.11 -28.47 48.95
C SER A 7 1.01 -28.21 49.97
N ALA A 8 2.21 -27.92 49.48
CA ALA A 8 3.20 -27.10 50.19
C ALA A 8 3.73 -26.01 49.25
N ARG A 9 3.27 -24.79 49.54
CA ARG A 9 3.70 -23.51 49.01
C ARG A 9 5.03 -23.15 49.67
N LEU A 10 6.12 -23.12 48.91
CA LEU A 10 7.35 -22.43 49.27
C LEU A 10 7.73 -21.53 48.10
N GLY A 11 7.56 -20.23 48.29
CA GLY A 11 8.18 -19.24 47.42
C GLY A 11 9.65 -19.05 47.82
N PRO A 12 10.51 -18.63 46.89
CA PRO A 12 11.67 -17.82 47.22
C PRO A 12 11.31 -16.34 47.04
N SER A 13 11.24 -15.63 48.16
CA SER A 13 11.53 -14.20 48.24
C SER A 13 13.05 -14.05 48.22
N SER A 14 13.55 -13.30 47.24
CA SER A 14 14.84 -12.60 47.18
C SER A 14 14.77 -11.83 45.85
N GLU A 15 14.34 -10.57 45.81
CA GLU A 15 15.10 -9.37 46.18
C GLU A 15 16.55 -9.40 45.66
N ASP A 16 16.79 -8.42 44.78
CA ASP A 16 18.02 -7.99 44.14
C ASP A 16 18.63 -8.87 43.05
N GLY A 17 18.30 -8.50 41.82
CA GLY A 17 18.91 -9.02 40.60
C GLY A 17 18.32 -8.35 39.37
N GLU A 18 18.86 -7.18 39.03
CA GLU A 18 19.11 -6.72 37.66
C GLU A 18 18.06 -7.12 36.61
N LEU A 19 17.20 -6.16 36.21
CA LEU A 19 16.35 -6.27 35.01
C LEU A 19 17.22 -6.25 33.75
N THR A 20 18.02 -7.31 33.57
CA THR A 20 18.52 -7.70 32.27
C THR A 20 17.28 -7.92 31.41
N SER A 21 17.15 -7.07 30.40
CA SER A 21 16.15 -7.23 29.35
C SER A 21 16.34 -8.61 28.75
N ASN A 22 15.56 -9.58 29.21
CA ASN A 22 15.47 -10.88 28.59
C ASN A 22 15.02 -10.64 27.16
N ARG A 23 16.01 -10.62 26.26
CA ARG A 23 15.90 -10.48 24.81
C ARG A 23 15.27 -11.78 24.30
N GLY A 24 14.00 -11.97 24.63
CA GLY A 24 13.20 -13.12 24.28
C GLY A 24 13.14 -13.19 22.76
N PHE A 25 13.73 -14.24 22.20
CA PHE A 25 13.54 -14.56 20.80
C PHE A 25 12.05 -14.84 20.57
N SER A 26 11.44 -14.07 19.67
CA SER A 26 10.03 -14.18 19.35
C SER A 26 9.77 -15.54 18.69
N LYS A 27 9.10 -16.46 19.39
CA LYS A 27 8.64 -17.73 18.80
C LYS A 27 7.57 -17.42 17.75
N ARG A 28 7.48 -18.23 16.68
CA ARG A 28 6.46 -18.04 15.63
C ARG A 28 5.06 -17.95 16.27
N GLY A 29 4.35 -16.86 16.01
CA GLY A 29 3.04 -16.57 16.60
C GLY A 29 3.06 -15.63 17.81
N ASP A 30 4.24 -15.25 18.29
CA ASP A 30 4.37 -14.24 19.32
C ASP A 30 3.96 -12.87 18.78
N GLY A 31 3.02 -12.26 19.50
CA GLY A 31 2.35 -11.03 19.12
C GLY A 31 3.32 -9.85 19.18
N PHE A 32 2.81 -8.66 18.92
CA PHE A 32 3.60 -7.46 19.15
C PHE A 32 3.66 -7.16 20.64
N SER A 33 4.86 -7.11 21.19
CA SER A 33 5.05 -6.63 22.56
C SER A 33 4.66 -5.15 22.66
N ILE A 34 4.48 -4.64 23.88
CA ILE A 34 4.12 -3.22 24.09
C ILE A 34 5.28 -2.32 23.64
N GLN A 35 6.52 -2.66 24.03
CA GLN A 35 7.73 -1.95 23.62
C GLN A 35 7.94 -2.00 22.10
N GLU A 36 7.73 -3.16 21.48
CA GLU A 36 7.79 -3.30 20.02
C GLU A 36 6.71 -2.46 19.33
N THR A 37 5.51 -2.37 19.92
CA THR A 37 4.44 -1.53 19.40
C THR A 37 4.78 -0.04 19.51
N GLU A 38 5.37 0.40 20.61
CA GLU A 38 5.80 1.79 20.81
C GLU A 38 6.97 2.15 19.87
N GLY A 39 7.97 1.26 19.73
CA GLY A 39 9.07 1.43 18.78
C GLY A 39 8.58 1.52 17.34
N LEU A 40 7.64 0.67 16.93
CA LEU A 40 7.00 0.77 15.61
C LEU A 40 6.36 2.15 15.38
N LEU A 41 5.69 2.73 16.38
CA LEU A 41 5.03 4.02 16.23
C LEU A 41 6.03 5.16 16.07
N GLN A 42 7.18 5.08 16.74
CA GLN A 42 8.26 6.04 16.57
C GLN A 42 8.88 5.94 15.17
N GLU A 43 9.21 4.74 14.70
CA GLU A 43 9.77 4.53 13.35
C GLU A 43 8.82 4.98 12.24
N VAL A 44 7.51 4.71 12.39
CA VAL A 44 6.51 5.20 11.43
C VAL A 44 6.43 6.72 11.45
N ARG A 45 6.54 7.35 12.62
CA ARG A 45 6.51 8.82 12.70
C ARG A 45 7.70 9.45 11.97
N ASP A 46 8.89 8.88 12.14
CA ASP A 46 10.12 9.48 11.65
C ASP A 46 10.37 9.17 10.17
N ARG A 47 9.98 7.97 9.69
CA ARG A 47 10.43 7.43 8.39
C ARG A 47 9.31 6.99 7.46
N TRP A 48 8.06 7.39 7.70
CA TRP A 48 6.94 6.98 6.83
C TRP A 48 7.08 7.41 5.36
N GLN A 49 7.86 8.44 5.07
CA GLN A 49 8.11 8.92 3.71
C GLN A 49 9.07 8.01 2.93
N GLU A 50 9.99 7.33 3.63
CA GLU A 50 10.96 6.41 3.03
C GLU A 50 10.33 5.08 2.62
N GLY A 51 9.15 4.77 3.16
CA GLY A 51 8.39 3.57 2.85
C GLY A 51 8.46 2.49 3.92
N TRP A 52 7.63 1.47 3.76
CA TRP A 52 7.45 0.43 4.78
C TRP A 52 8.62 -0.55 4.87
N ASP A 53 9.41 -0.70 3.80
CA ASP A 53 10.59 -1.57 3.80
C ASP A 53 11.72 -0.95 4.64
N ALA A 54 11.99 0.35 4.49
CA ALA A 54 12.94 1.08 5.33
C ALA A 54 12.55 1.05 6.83
N ILE A 55 11.26 1.21 7.13
CA ILE A 55 10.73 1.05 8.49
C ILE A 55 10.95 -0.38 9.01
N ALA A 56 10.76 -1.40 8.17
CA ALA A 56 10.96 -2.78 8.58
C ALA A 56 12.43 -3.07 8.90
N ASP A 57 13.36 -2.56 8.10
CA ASP A 57 14.79 -2.72 8.34
C ASP A 57 15.22 -2.04 9.64
N ALA A 58 14.77 -0.80 9.87
CA ALA A 58 15.03 -0.05 11.10
C ALA A 58 14.43 -0.74 12.34
N HIS A 59 13.18 -1.19 12.24
CA HIS A 59 12.50 -1.91 13.31
C HIS A 59 13.22 -3.23 13.63
N ASN A 60 13.64 -3.99 12.62
CA ASN A 60 14.36 -5.25 12.83
C ASN A 60 15.77 -5.03 13.40
N ALA A 61 16.40 -3.89 13.13
CA ALA A 61 17.67 -3.51 13.77
C ALA A 61 17.48 -3.22 15.28
N GLN A 62 16.38 -2.58 15.66
CA GLN A 62 16.03 -2.33 17.07
C GLN A 62 15.57 -3.59 17.80
N PHE A 63 14.83 -4.47 17.11
CA PHE A 63 14.27 -5.71 17.67
C PHE A 63 14.80 -6.94 16.92
N PRO A 64 16.10 -7.30 17.04
CA PRO A 64 16.71 -8.39 16.26
C PRO A 64 16.13 -9.78 16.55
N GLY A 65 15.39 -9.93 17.65
CA GLY A 65 14.66 -11.16 18.00
C GLY A 65 13.26 -11.27 17.37
N HIS A 66 12.74 -10.20 16.76
CA HIS A 66 11.39 -10.11 16.21
C HIS A 66 11.47 -9.74 14.72
N LYS A 67 11.77 -10.73 13.87
CA LYS A 67 11.84 -10.51 12.42
C LYS A 67 10.43 -10.20 11.87
N ARG A 68 10.12 -8.91 11.69
CA ARG A 68 8.87 -8.43 11.13
C ARG A 68 9.07 -8.02 9.68
N THR A 69 8.05 -8.24 8.87
CA THR A 69 8.00 -7.77 7.47
C THR A 69 7.25 -6.45 7.38
N ALA A 70 7.56 -5.64 6.37
CA ALA A 70 6.85 -4.40 6.05
C ALA A 70 5.33 -4.56 6.09
N GLY A 71 4.80 -5.63 5.49
CA GLY A 71 3.37 -5.94 5.50
C GLY A 71 2.81 -6.25 6.90
N SER A 72 3.59 -6.89 7.78
CA SER A 72 3.17 -7.16 9.16
C SER A 72 3.11 -5.90 10.02
N LEU A 73 4.10 -5.00 9.88
CA LEU A 73 4.15 -3.71 10.56
C LEU A 73 3.02 -2.80 10.08
N LYS A 74 2.80 -2.70 8.77
CA LYS A 74 1.69 -1.96 8.16
C LYS A 74 0.33 -2.44 8.67
N ARG A 75 0.12 -3.76 8.76
CA ARG A 75 -1.11 -4.34 9.33
C ARG A 75 -1.28 -4.00 10.80
N LYS A 76 -0.21 -4.10 11.60
CA LYS A 76 -0.24 -3.75 13.02
C LYS A 76 -0.57 -2.27 13.22
N PHE A 77 0.11 -1.37 12.52
CA PHE A 77 -0.18 0.07 12.53
C PHE A 77 -1.63 0.36 12.11
N ALA A 78 -2.09 -0.27 11.02
CA ALA A 78 -3.46 -0.13 10.55
C ALA A 78 -4.50 -0.57 11.57
N LYS A 79 -4.23 -1.65 12.31
CA LYS A 79 -5.09 -2.12 13.39
C LYS A 79 -5.13 -1.10 14.53
N LEU A 80 -3.99 -0.51 14.92
CA LEU A 80 -3.91 0.44 16.03
C LEU A 80 -4.72 1.71 15.77
N TYR A 81 -4.52 2.39 14.64
CA TYR A 81 -5.21 3.66 14.41
C TYR A 81 -6.72 3.49 14.15
N ARG A 82 -7.16 2.30 13.72
CA ARG A 82 -8.60 1.96 13.54
C ARG A 82 -9.27 1.52 14.84
N THR A 83 -8.50 1.23 15.89
CA THR A 83 -9.04 0.76 17.16
C THR A 83 -9.87 1.88 17.81
N LYS A 84 -11.10 1.55 18.22
CA LYS A 84 -11.93 2.43 19.05
C LYS A 84 -11.45 2.31 20.50
N ILE A 85 -11.27 3.44 21.16
CA ILE A 85 -10.77 3.49 22.55
C ILE A 85 -12.01 3.54 23.43
N ASP A 86 -12.36 2.40 24.02
CA ASP A 86 -13.48 2.28 24.96
C ASP A 86 -12.93 2.19 26.40
N THR A 87 -13.78 2.43 27.41
CA THR A 87 -13.41 2.39 28.85
C THR A 87 -12.89 1.04 29.32
N THR A 88 -13.17 -0.04 28.57
CA THR A 88 -12.70 -1.40 28.83
C THR A 88 -11.33 -1.71 28.22
N THR A 89 -10.79 -0.80 27.41
CA THR A 89 -9.50 -0.99 26.73
C THR A 89 -8.36 -0.80 27.74
N LYS A 90 -7.43 -1.77 27.81
CA LYS A 90 -6.24 -1.62 28.66
C LYS A 90 -5.53 -0.32 28.33
N GLU A 91 -5.21 0.47 29.35
CA GLU A 91 -4.64 1.82 29.22
C GLU A 91 -3.43 1.87 28.27
N LYS A 92 -2.50 0.91 28.37
CA LYS A 92 -1.32 0.83 27.49
C LYS A 92 -1.70 0.69 26.01
N HIS A 93 -2.75 -0.07 25.69
CA HIS A 93 -3.24 -0.20 24.31
C HIS A 93 -4.01 1.04 23.86
N ALA A 94 -4.74 1.70 24.76
CA ALA A 94 -5.40 2.98 24.47
C ALA A 94 -4.36 4.06 24.14
N ARG A 95 -3.26 4.16 24.91
CA ARG A 95 -2.15 5.07 24.63
C ARG A 95 -1.51 4.80 23.27
N ALA A 96 -1.16 3.56 22.96
CA ALA A 96 -0.62 3.19 21.67
C ALA A 96 -1.57 3.50 20.50
N ALA A 97 -2.88 3.27 20.67
CA ALA A 97 -3.88 3.62 19.66
C ALA A 97 -4.03 5.14 19.46
N ALA A 98 -3.96 5.93 20.54
CA ALA A 98 -3.97 7.39 20.46
C ALA A 98 -2.75 7.93 19.71
N ILE A 99 -1.55 7.41 20.01
CA ILE A 99 -0.32 7.76 19.29
C ILE A 99 -0.43 7.37 17.81
N ALA A 100 -0.92 6.16 17.50
CA ALA A 100 -1.12 5.73 16.13
C ALA A 100 -2.08 6.63 15.35
N LYS A 101 -3.15 7.11 15.98
CA LYS A 101 -4.07 8.09 15.39
C LYS A 101 -3.38 9.43 15.14
N LYS A 102 -2.59 9.92 16.11
CA LYS A 102 -1.80 11.15 15.96
C LYS A 102 -0.82 11.05 14.79
N VAL A 103 -0.03 9.97 14.72
CA VAL A 103 0.91 9.72 13.62
C VAL A 103 0.17 9.64 12.28
N ARG A 104 -0.99 8.97 12.23
CA ARG A 104 -1.80 8.90 11.00
C ARG A 104 -2.31 10.27 10.55
N GLU A 105 -2.68 11.13 11.48
CA GLU A 105 -3.10 12.49 11.17
C GLU A 105 -1.91 13.31 10.66
N GLU A 106 -0.76 13.24 11.31
CA GLU A 106 0.49 13.88 10.87
C GLU A 106 0.87 13.48 9.44
N MET A 107 0.81 12.18 9.12
CA MET A 107 1.01 11.67 7.76
C MET A 107 0.01 12.25 6.75
N ARG A 108 -1.24 12.50 7.16
CA ARG A 108 -2.26 13.10 6.31
C ARG A 108 -2.06 14.60 6.13
N SER A 109 -1.73 15.32 7.19
CA SER A 109 -1.47 16.75 7.16
C SER A 109 -0.27 17.06 6.27
N GLN A 110 0.82 16.28 6.35
CA GLN A 110 1.98 16.46 5.48
C GLN A 110 1.68 16.16 3.99
N ARG A 111 0.82 15.16 3.71
CA ARG A 111 0.33 14.90 2.34
C ARG A 111 -0.53 16.03 1.78
N ARG A 112 -1.31 16.72 2.63
CA ARG A 112 -2.09 17.90 2.21
C ARG A 112 -1.25 19.17 2.14
N GLY A 113 -0.26 19.34 3.02
CA GLY A 113 0.65 20.49 3.03
C GLY A 113 1.52 20.58 1.78
N LEU A 114 1.97 19.44 1.23
CA LEU A 114 2.66 19.38 -0.07
C LEU A 114 1.77 19.72 -1.27
N ALA A 115 0.45 19.52 -1.15
CA ALA A 115 -0.52 19.95 -2.17
C ALA A 115 -0.93 21.43 -2.01
N SER A 116 -0.69 22.04 -0.85
CA SER A 116 -1.14 23.40 -0.51
C SER A 116 -0.04 24.48 -0.64
N ALA A 117 1.20 24.11 -1.00
CA ALA A 117 2.30 25.07 -1.16
C ALA A 117 2.30 25.83 -2.51
N ARG A 118 1.22 25.72 -3.30
CA ARG A 118 1.01 26.49 -4.54
C ARG A 118 -0.15 27.50 -4.47
N GLY A 119 -0.70 27.76 -3.28
CA GLY A 119 -1.69 28.81 -3.05
C GLY A 119 -1.10 29.90 -2.15
N LEU A 120 -0.70 31.01 -2.75
CA LEU A 120 -0.22 32.20 -2.05
C LEU A 120 -1.33 32.82 -1.17
N SER A 121 -0.93 33.26 0.03
CA SER A 121 -1.26 34.54 0.68
C SER A 121 -2.65 35.16 0.41
N VAL A 122 -3.48 35.29 1.47
CA VAL A 122 -4.15 36.54 1.91
C VAL A 122 -4.60 36.37 3.38
N ASP A 123 -3.91 37.10 4.25
CA ASP A 123 -4.37 37.98 5.33
C ASP A 123 -5.63 37.74 6.20
N LEU A 124 -5.41 38.05 7.50
CA LEU A 124 -6.28 38.78 8.44
C LEU A 124 -7.50 38.13 9.14
N VAL A 125 -7.31 37.88 10.45
CA VAL A 125 -8.16 38.28 11.60
C VAL A 125 -9.69 38.05 11.53
N THR A 126 -10.21 37.20 12.40
CA THR A 126 -11.10 37.59 13.53
C THR A 126 -11.54 36.37 14.35
N GLU A 127 -11.45 36.51 15.67
CA GLU A 127 -12.13 35.66 16.66
C GLU A 127 -13.64 35.78 16.52
N THR A 128 -14.40 34.68 16.58
CA THR A 128 -15.72 34.67 17.23
C THR A 128 -16.12 33.24 17.62
N GLU A 129 -16.50 33.07 18.88
CA GLU A 129 -17.13 31.88 19.44
C GLU A 129 -18.49 31.58 18.77
N GLY A 130 -18.89 30.30 18.80
CA GLY A 130 -20.29 29.94 18.94
C GLY A 130 -20.93 29.09 17.84
N SER A 131 -21.38 27.91 18.25
CA SER A 131 -22.67 27.31 17.89
C SER A 131 -22.79 26.43 16.62
N VAL A 132 -23.02 25.14 16.88
CA VAL A 132 -24.12 24.27 16.38
C VAL A 132 -24.32 24.07 14.86
N GLY A 133 -24.42 22.79 14.46
CA GLY A 133 -25.11 22.32 13.24
C GLY A 133 -24.19 21.50 12.34
N VAL A 134 -24.21 20.16 12.39
CA VAL A 134 -25.05 19.27 11.54
C VAL A 134 -24.68 19.32 10.05
N GLN A 135 -24.39 18.12 9.52
CA GLN A 135 -24.36 17.67 8.11
C GLN A 135 -23.10 17.91 7.26
N GLU A 136 -22.51 16.79 6.81
CA GLU A 136 -22.08 16.48 5.43
C GLU A 136 -21.53 15.04 5.47
N ILE A 137 -22.12 14.01 4.86
CA ILE A 137 -22.22 13.74 3.42
C ILE A 137 -21.02 14.31 2.65
N HIS A 138 -20.01 13.48 2.35
CA HIS A 138 -19.64 13.17 0.97
C HIS A 138 -18.41 12.24 0.90
N GLU A 139 -18.64 11.16 0.15
CA GLU A 139 -17.77 10.57 -0.88
C GLU A 139 -16.29 10.26 -0.56
N ASP A 140 -16.11 8.96 -0.36
CA ASP A 140 -14.90 8.17 -0.47
C ASP A 140 -14.35 8.24 -1.92
N LEU A 141 -13.63 9.31 -2.28
CA LEU A 141 -12.74 9.29 -3.45
C LEU A 141 -11.33 8.92 -3.01
N LYS A 142 -11.00 7.65 -3.27
CA LYS A 142 -9.67 7.06 -3.12
C LYS A 142 -8.79 7.36 -4.32
N ASP A 143 -7.58 7.79 -3.97
CA ASP A 143 -6.29 7.28 -4.44
C ASP A 143 -6.07 7.13 -5.95
N VAL A 144 -5.22 8.00 -6.48
CA VAL A 144 -4.18 7.58 -7.42
C VAL A 144 -2.82 8.04 -6.87
N ASP A 145 -2.14 7.10 -6.22
CA ASP A 145 -0.68 7.05 -6.16
C ASP A 145 -0.14 6.99 -7.60
N LYS A 146 0.99 7.66 -7.87
CA LYS A 146 2.16 7.01 -8.50
C LYS A 146 3.40 7.93 -8.49
N ILE A 147 4.42 7.44 -7.78
CA ILE A 147 5.83 7.30 -8.22
C ILE A 147 6.71 8.56 -8.30
N SER A 148 7.72 8.57 -7.43
CA SER A 148 9.00 9.29 -7.57
C SER A 148 9.98 8.45 -8.42
N PRO A 149 10.89 9.09 -9.15
CA PRO A 149 12.23 8.56 -9.41
C PRO A 149 13.33 9.31 -8.64
N HIS A 150 14.44 8.59 -8.49
CA HIS A 150 15.62 8.70 -7.61
C HIS A 150 16.42 10.02 -7.50
N PRO A 151 17.28 10.12 -6.45
CA PRO A 151 18.24 11.20 -6.25
C PRO A 151 19.62 10.96 -6.90
N GLU A 152 20.25 12.05 -7.35
CA GLU A 152 21.70 12.25 -7.51
C GLU A 152 22.30 12.62 -6.13
N THR A 153 23.58 12.64 -5.76
CA THR A 153 24.94 12.59 -6.37
C THR A 153 25.90 12.49 -5.15
N THR A 154 27.17 12.10 -5.30
CA THR A 154 28.34 12.82 -4.70
C THR A 154 29.67 12.27 -5.24
N HIS A 155 30.56 13.22 -5.53
CA HIS A 155 31.90 13.23 -6.13
C HIS A 155 33.01 12.38 -5.49
N HIS A 156 34.04 12.07 -6.28
CA HIS A 156 35.46 12.12 -5.86
C HIS A 156 36.41 12.42 -7.04
N PHE A 157 37.62 12.89 -6.69
CA PHE A 157 38.60 13.72 -7.41
C PHE A 157 39.45 13.08 -8.54
N LEU A 158 39.98 13.96 -9.41
CA LEU A 158 41.07 13.94 -10.43
C LEU A 158 42.42 13.25 -10.01
N PRO A 159 43.45 13.02 -10.88
CA PRO A 159 43.80 13.73 -12.13
C PRO A 159 44.39 12.94 -13.35
N GLU A 160 44.48 13.68 -14.48
CA GLU A 160 45.50 13.68 -15.57
C GLU A 160 45.60 12.50 -16.57
N VAL A 161 45.43 12.81 -17.87
CA VAL A 161 46.40 12.59 -18.99
C VAL A 161 45.75 12.98 -20.34
N THR A 162 46.42 13.90 -21.03
CA THR A 162 46.50 14.31 -22.45
C THR A 162 45.51 13.83 -23.53
N GLU A 163 45.21 14.80 -24.42
CA GLU A 163 44.87 14.66 -25.87
C GLU A 163 43.46 14.12 -26.18
N THR A 164 42.64 14.71 -27.07
CA THR A 164 42.89 15.48 -28.29
C THR A 164 41.80 16.53 -28.52
N ALA A 165 42.20 17.66 -29.12
CA ALA A 165 41.35 18.70 -29.67
C ALA A 165 40.22 18.16 -30.56
N GLY A 166 38.96 18.34 -30.15
CA GLY A 166 37.78 17.98 -30.95
C GLY A 166 36.43 18.36 -30.34
N GLU A 167 36.32 18.42 -29.02
CA GLU A 167 35.03 18.70 -28.37
C GLU A 167 34.72 20.17 -28.14
N HIS A 168 35.73 21.06 -28.23
CA HIS A 168 35.55 22.48 -27.89
C HIS A 168 34.98 23.33 -29.04
N GLU A 169 34.95 22.82 -30.27
CA GLU A 169 34.27 23.47 -31.41
C GLU A 169 32.77 23.18 -31.45
N LEU A 170 32.33 22.00 -31.01
CA LEU A 170 30.90 21.60 -31.04
C LEU A 170 30.03 22.37 -30.03
N ARG A 171 30.63 22.93 -28.97
CA ARG A 171 29.91 23.81 -28.04
C ARG A 171 29.84 25.27 -28.51
N GLN A 172 30.70 25.70 -29.43
CA GLN A 172 30.65 27.06 -29.96
C GLN A 172 29.68 27.21 -31.13
N THR A 173 29.46 26.17 -31.94
CA THR A 173 28.48 26.23 -33.04
C THR A 173 27.02 26.19 -32.56
N LEU A 174 26.74 25.70 -31.35
CA LEU A 174 25.37 25.68 -30.83
C LEU A 174 24.92 27.00 -30.18
N HIS A 175 25.86 27.85 -29.74
CA HIS A 175 25.53 29.14 -29.11
C HIS A 175 25.38 30.30 -30.09
N GLN A 176 25.79 30.13 -31.36
CA GLN A 176 25.77 31.21 -32.35
C GLN A 176 24.49 31.24 -33.22
N SER A 177 23.59 30.25 -33.08
CA SER A 177 22.35 30.16 -33.88
C SER A 177 21.07 30.52 -33.12
N ILE A 178 21.17 31.42 -32.12
CA ILE A 178 19.99 32.06 -31.51
C ILE A 178 20.08 33.56 -31.77
N GLN A 179 19.89 33.94 -33.04
CA GLN A 179 19.42 35.30 -33.35
C GLN A 179 17.90 35.32 -33.17
N PRO A 180 17.34 36.30 -32.42
CA PRO A 180 15.91 36.52 -32.38
C PRO A 180 15.49 37.22 -33.68
N MET A 181 15.24 36.44 -34.74
CA MET A 181 14.52 36.92 -35.91
C MET A 181 13.04 37.02 -35.52
N THR A 182 12.64 38.23 -35.12
CA THR A 182 11.25 38.67 -35.03
C THR A 182 10.63 38.62 -36.42
N GLN A 183 10.05 37.49 -36.79
CA GLN A 183 9.01 37.43 -37.81
C GLN A 183 7.92 36.51 -37.28
N GLU A 184 6.93 37.12 -36.62
CA GLU A 184 5.69 36.45 -36.26
C GLU A 184 5.02 35.97 -37.53
N THR A 185 5.21 34.68 -37.80
CA THR A 185 4.44 33.94 -38.79
C THR A 185 3.25 33.38 -38.03
N PRO A 186 2.00 33.82 -38.28
CA PRO A 186 0.81 33.36 -37.54
C PRO A 186 0.44 31.88 -37.81
N LEU A 187 1.32 31.11 -38.45
CA LEU A 187 1.11 29.69 -38.75
C LEU A 187 1.60 28.74 -37.64
N ARG A 188 2.32 29.23 -36.62
CA ARG A 188 2.94 28.37 -35.61
C ARG A 188 1.95 27.90 -34.55
N GLU A 189 1.04 28.75 -34.04
CA GLU A 189 0.04 28.34 -33.05
C GLU A 189 -0.95 27.29 -33.59
N ASP A 190 -1.39 27.41 -34.84
CA ASP A 190 -2.36 26.49 -35.46
C ASP A 190 -1.83 25.06 -35.64
N ALA A 191 -0.52 24.92 -35.87
CA ALA A 191 0.14 23.61 -35.95
C ALA A 191 0.19 22.90 -34.60
N TRP A 192 0.36 23.63 -33.49
CA TRP A 192 0.33 23.08 -32.14
C TRP A 192 -1.09 22.75 -31.69
N GLN A 193 -2.05 23.62 -31.99
CA GLN A 193 -3.48 23.40 -31.70
C GLN A 193 -4.04 22.16 -32.44
N SER A 194 -3.63 21.95 -33.69
CA SER A 194 -4.04 20.77 -34.47
C SER A 194 -3.43 19.45 -33.99
N LEU A 195 -2.32 19.49 -33.24
CA LEU A 195 -1.66 18.31 -32.66
C LEU A 195 -2.36 17.76 -31.42
N ILE A 196 -3.16 18.60 -30.73
CA ILE A 196 -3.87 18.23 -29.49
C ILE A 196 -5.02 17.24 -29.79
N ARG A 197 -5.51 17.18 -31.04
CA ARG A 197 -6.50 16.19 -31.49
C ARG A 197 -5.81 14.91 -31.97
N TRP A 198 -5.69 13.93 -31.08
CA TRP A 198 -4.99 12.67 -31.33
C TRP A 198 -5.39 11.89 -32.60
N PRO A 199 -6.67 11.81 -33.01
CA PRO A 199 -7.04 11.12 -34.25
C PRO A 199 -6.34 11.72 -35.48
N ILE A 200 -6.17 13.04 -35.50
CA ILE A 200 -5.54 13.81 -36.58
C ILE A 200 -4.00 13.74 -36.46
N ALA A 201 -3.49 13.73 -35.22
CA ALA A 201 -2.07 13.61 -34.91
C ALA A 201 -1.49 12.23 -35.29
N GLY A 202 -2.25 11.15 -35.07
CA GLY A 202 -1.83 9.78 -35.42
C GLY A 202 -1.83 9.52 -36.93
N GLU A 203 -2.76 10.11 -37.68
CA GLU A 203 -2.73 10.08 -39.15
C GLU A 203 -1.53 10.85 -39.70
N ARG A 204 -1.27 12.06 -39.19
CA ARG A 204 -0.08 12.84 -39.55
C ARG A 204 1.22 12.09 -39.26
N LEU A 205 1.32 11.43 -38.11
CA LEU A 205 2.51 10.64 -37.77
C LEU A 205 2.73 9.48 -38.76
N ARG A 206 1.66 8.81 -39.19
CA ARG A 206 1.74 7.74 -40.20
C ARG A 206 2.17 8.27 -41.56
N THR A 207 1.62 9.41 -42.00
CA THR A 207 2.01 10.05 -43.26
C THR A 207 3.47 10.50 -43.25
N LEU A 208 3.91 11.15 -42.16
CA LEU A 208 5.31 11.60 -42.01
C LEU A 208 6.28 10.42 -41.96
N ARG A 209 5.96 9.33 -41.25
CA ARG A 209 6.76 8.10 -41.28
C ARG A 209 6.86 7.52 -42.69
N SER A 210 5.74 7.49 -43.44
CA SER A 210 5.74 7.01 -44.82
C SER A 210 6.58 7.87 -45.76
N GLN A 211 6.62 9.19 -45.57
CA GLN A 211 7.44 10.12 -46.36
C GLN A 211 8.94 9.96 -46.06
N MET A 212 9.29 9.70 -44.80
CA MET A 212 10.66 9.36 -44.39
C MET A 212 11.10 8.01 -44.98
N GLU A 213 10.22 7.01 -44.99
CA GLU A 213 10.49 5.69 -45.57
C GLU A 213 10.66 5.76 -47.11
N SER A 214 9.98 6.68 -47.79
CA SER A 214 10.15 6.92 -49.23
C SER A 214 11.37 7.77 -49.60
N ASN A 215 12.23 8.12 -48.63
CA ASN A 215 13.47 8.88 -48.81
C ASN A 215 13.24 10.29 -49.44
N GLU A 216 12.05 10.86 -49.23
CA GLU A 216 11.79 12.25 -49.61
C GLU A 216 12.57 13.20 -48.70
N ALA A 217 13.00 14.35 -49.23
CA ALA A 217 13.74 15.34 -48.47
C ALA A 217 12.83 15.95 -47.39
N THR A 218 12.86 15.37 -46.18
CA THR A 218 12.10 15.87 -45.04
C THR A 218 12.74 17.13 -44.49
N SER A 219 11.95 18.18 -44.31
CA SER A 219 12.40 19.39 -43.64
C SER A 219 12.82 19.09 -42.20
N SER A 220 13.77 19.85 -41.65
CA SER A 220 14.14 19.77 -40.23
C SER A 220 12.92 20.02 -39.32
N GLN A 221 11.95 20.79 -39.79
CA GLN A 221 10.68 21.03 -39.12
C GLN A 221 9.81 19.76 -39.06
N ASP A 222 9.78 18.98 -40.13
CA ASP A 222 8.99 17.74 -40.22
C ASP A 222 9.59 16.64 -39.34
N LEU A 223 10.92 16.59 -39.23
CA LEU A 223 11.64 15.74 -38.29
C LEU A 223 11.29 16.07 -36.84
N LEU A 224 11.33 17.35 -36.46
CA LEU A 224 10.94 17.80 -35.11
C LEU A 224 9.47 17.48 -34.81
N GLN A 225 8.58 17.68 -35.78
CA GLN A 225 7.17 17.34 -35.66
C GLN A 225 6.97 15.84 -35.47
N THR A 226 7.72 15.00 -36.19
CA THR A 226 7.66 13.55 -36.08
C THR A 226 8.13 13.08 -34.70
N VAL A 227 9.26 13.59 -34.20
CA VAL A 227 9.76 13.25 -32.86
C VAL A 227 8.76 13.60 -31.78
N LEU A 228 8.14 14.78 -31.86
CA LEU A 228 7.11 15.22 -30.91
C LEU A 228 5.89 14.28 -30.93
N LEU A 229 5.41 13.92 -32.12
CA LEU A 229 4.28 13.01 -32.28
C LEU A 229 4.58 11.61 -31.73
N VAL A 230 5.81 11.11 -31.92
CA VAL A 230 6.29 9.84 -31.32
C VAL A 230 6.30 9.90 -29.80
N LEU A 231 6.79 11.00 -29.21
CA LEU A 231 6.82 11.17 -27.75
C LEU A 231 5.41 11.22 -27.16
N LEU A 232 4.48 11.90 -27.82
CA LEU A 232 3.07 11.92 -27.42
C LEU A 232 2.42 10.54 -27.55
N GLU A 233 2.72 9.78 -28.62
CA GLU A 233 2.23 8.41 -28.82
C GLU A 233 2.73 7.50 -27.70
N SER A 234 4.02 7.58 -27.38
CA SER A 234 4.64 6.83 -26.30
C SER A 234 4.05 7.17 -24.93
N GLN A 235 3.77 8.45 -24.68
CA GLN A 235 3.15 8.90 -23.44
C GLN A 235 1.73 8.34 -23.30
N ARG A 236 0.92 8.46 -24.35
CA ARG A 236 -0.45 7.92 -24.38
C ARG A 236 -0.47 6.41 -24.21
N GLN A 237 0.46 5.69 -24.83
CA GLN A 237 0.54 4.24 -24.71
C GLN A 237 0.76 3.81 -23.25
N ARG A 238 1.68 4.47 -22.55
CA ARG A 238 1.88 4.25 -21.11
C ARG A 238 0.65 4.59 -20.28
N ASP A 239 -0.07 5.66 -20.65
CA ASP A 239 -1.30 6.06 -19.96
C ASP A 239 -2.40 5.00 -20.13
N PHE A 240 -2.57 4.52 -21.36
CA PHE A 240 -3.51 3.46 -21.69
C PHE A 240 -3.18 2.14 -20.97
N GLU A 241 -1.92 1.74 -20.93
CA GLU A 241 -1.47 0.56 -20.18
C GLU A 241 -1.74 0.70 -18.68
N ARG A 242 -1.52 1.89 -18.10
CA ARG A 242 -1.85 2.16 -16.69
C ARG A 242 -3.35 2.06 -16.43
N ASP A 243 -4.19 2.52 -17.35
CA ASP A 243 -5.65 2.42 -17.23
C ASP A 243 -6.15 0.99 -17.39
N GLN A 244 -5.58 0.25 -18.35
CA GLN A 244 -5.86 -1.17 -18.52
C GLN A 244 -5.48 -1.96 -17.27
N GLU A 245 -4.30 -1.74 -16.70
CA GLU A 245 -3.85 -2.40 -15.46
C GLU A 245 -4.80 -2.11 -14.28
N ARG A 246 -5.35 -0.89 -14.20
CA ARG A 246 -6.35 -0.51 -13.19
C ARG A 246 -7.69 -1.22 -13.41
N GLU A 247 -8.11 -1.37 -14.66
CA GLU A 247 -9.34 -2.10 -15.03
C GLU A 247 -9.21 -3.59 -14.73
N GLU A 248 -8.09 -4.21 -15.10
CA GLU A 248 -7.80 -5.61 -14.81
C GLU A 248 -7.82 -5.87 -13.30
N ARG A 249 -7.21 -5.00 -12.49
CA ARG A 249 -7.29 -5.08 -11.02
C ARG A 249 -8.72 -4.94 -10.49
N ARG A 250 -9.58 -4.15 -11.15
CA ARG A 250 -11.00 -4.05 -10.79
C ARG A 250 -11.76 -5.34 -11.13
N GLN A 251 -11.51 -5.91 -12.30
CA GLN A 251 -12.13 -7.18 -12.73
C GLN A 251 -11.66 -8.35 -11.86
N GLU A 252 -10.36 -8.47 -11.58
CA GLU A 252 -9.82 -9.53 -10.72
C GLU A 252 -10.41 -9.45 -9.32
N LYS A 253 -10.54 -8.24 -8.76
CA LYS A 253 -11.20 -8.03 -7.46
C LYS A 253 -12.67 -8.42 -7.47
N GLN A 254 -13.39 -8.20 -8.58
CA GLN A 254 -14.77 -8.64 -8.73
C GLN A 254 -14.86 -10.17 -8.78
N ARG A 255 -14.03 -10.82 -9.61
CA ARG A 255 -13.94 -12.29 -9.68
C ARG A 255 -13.61 -12.90 -8.33
N TRP A 256 -12.62 -12.36 -7.63
CA TRP A 256 -12.26 -12.82 -6.29
C TRP A 256 -13.41 -12.68 -5.29
N GLN A 257 -14.19 -11.60 -5.37
CA GLN A 257 -15.38 -11.45 -4.52
C GLN A 257 -16.47 -12.47 -4.86
N GLU A 258 -16.69 -12.75 -6.14
CA GLU A 258 -17.64 -13.77 -6.59
C GLU A 258 -17.21 -15.16 -6.15
N ASP A 259 -15.95 -15.53 -6.34
CA ASP A 259 -15.37 -16.79 -5.87
C ASP A 259 -15.52 -16.94 -4.36
N MET A 260 -15.24 -15.87 -3.59
CA MET A 260 -15.42 -15.89 -2.13
C MET A 260 -16.89 -16.06 -1.72
N ARG A 261 -17.84 -15.49 -2.46
CA ARG A 261 -19.28 -15.70 -2.23
C ARG A 261 -19.67 -17.13 -2.57
N GLU A 262 -19.15 -17.67 -3.66
CA GLU A 262 -19.41 -19.04 -4.07
C GLU A 262 -18.83 -20.05 -3.08
N GLN A 263 -17.60 -19.84 -2.63
CA GLN A 263 -16.95 -20.69 -1.64
C GLN A 263 -17.72 -20.70 -0.32
N ARG A 264 -18.26 -19.56 0.12
CA ARG A 264 -19.16 -19.51 1.27
C ARG A 264 -20.44 -20.33 1.05
N ARG A 265 -21.06 -20.22 -0.13
CA ARG A 265 -22.25 -21.02 -0.47
C ARG A 265 -21.96 -22.52 -0.45
N ARG A 266 -20.82 -22.95 -1.01
CA ARG A 266 -20.39 -24.36 -1.00
C ARG A 266 -20.18 -24.86 0.42
N TYR A 267 -19.48 -24.08 1.25
CA TYR A 267 -19.26 -24.45 2.65
C TYR A 267 -20.56 -24.51 3.46
N GLU A 268 -21.50 -23.59 3.24
CA GLU A 268 -22.81 -23.62 3.88
C GLU A 268 -23.61 -24.89 3.49
N GLN A 269 -23.59 -25.26 2.20
CA GLN A 269 -24.22 -26.47 1.68
C GLN A 269 -23.61 -27.73 2.30
N GLU A 270 -22.28 -27.83 2.30
CA GLU A 270 -21.55 -28.95 2.92
C GLU A 270 -21.91 -29.10 4.41
N ARG A 271 -22.00 -27.98 5.15
CA ARG A 271 -22.43 -28.02 6.56
C ARG A 271 -23.87 -28.49 6.76
N VAL A 272 -24.76 -28.21 5.82
CA VAL A 272 -26.16 -28.69 5.89
C VAL A 272 -26.20 -30.18 5.55
N GLU A 273 -25.43 -30.62 4.56
CA GLU A 273 -25.31 -32.04 4.22
C GLU A 273 -24.68 -32.85 5.36
N ASP A 274 -23.63 -32.34 5.99
CA ASP A 274 -22.99 -32.98 7.14
C ASP A 274 -23.94 -33.11 8.32
N ARG A 275 -24.77 -32.08 8.58
CA ARG A 275 -25.83 -32.17 9.60
C ARG A 275 -26.82 -33.28 9.25
N ARG A 276 -27.26 -33.36 7.99
CA ARG A 276 -28.18 -34.42 7.53
C ARG A 276 -27.56 -35.81 7.66
N ARG A 277 -26.30 -35.99 7.24
CA ARG A 277 -25.58 -37.27 7.37
C ARG A 277 -25.40 -37.66 8.84
N ASN A 278 -25.05 -36.70 9.69
CA ASN A 278 -24.91 -36.92 11.13
C ASN A 278 -26.24 -37.27 11.80
N GLU A 279 -27.34 -36.60 11.42
CA GLU A 279 -28.69 -36.94 11.89
C GLU A 279 -29.09 -38.36 11.46
N GLN A 280 -28.87 -38.73 10.20
CA GLN A 280 -29.10 -40.09 9.70
C GLN A 280 -28.28 -41.13 10.48
N PHE A 281 -27.01 -40.84 10.73
CA PHE A 281 -26.13 -41.70 11.53
C PHE A 281 -26.65 -41.86 12.96
N MET A 282 -27.05 -40.77 13.60
CA MET A 282 -27.64 -40.78 14.95
C MET A 282 -28.94 -41.58 15.02
N GLN A 283 -29.79 -41.50 13.99
CA GLN A 283 -31.02 -42.31 13.91
C GLN A 283 -30.69 -43.81 13.87
N VAL A 284 -29.77 -44.24 13.00
CA VAL A 284 -29.33 -45.65 12.90
C VAL A 284 -28.74 -46.13 14.23
N MET A 285 -27.87 -45.32 14.86
CA MET A 285 -27.29 -45.65 16.17
C MET A 285 -28.37 -45.79 17.25
N THR A 286 -29.36 -44.89 17.27
CA THR A 286 -30.46 -44.96 18.24
C THR A 286 -31.27 -46.24 18.06
N THR A 287 -31.59 -46.62 16.81
CA THR A 287 -32.31 -47.87 16.53
C THR A 287 -31.49 -49.10 16.93
N LEU A 288 -30.19 -49.14 16.64
CA LEU A 288 -29.32 -50.25 17.04
C LEU A 288 -29.25 -50.39 18.56
N VAL A 289 -29.06 -49.29 19.30
CA VAL A 289 -29.04 -49.31 20.76
C VAL A 289 -30.38 -49.78 21.34
N ALA A 290 -31.50 -49.34 20.77
CA ALA A 290 -32.84 -49.79 21.18
C ALA A 290 -33.04 -51.31 20.96
N GLN A 291 -32.57 -51.86 19.84
CA GLN A 291 -32.62 -53.30 19.58
C GLN A 291 -31.76 -54.11 20.55
N ILE A 292 -30.54 -53.64 20.85
CA ILE A 292 -29.66 -54.27 21.84
C ILE A 292 -30.30 -54.26 23.23
N ALA A 293 -30.88 -53.13 23.64
CA ALA A 293 -31.56 -53.00 24.93
C ALA A 293 -32.78 -53.94 25.04
N ALA A 294 -33.61 -54.01 23.99
CA ALA A 294 -34.77 -54.91 23.95
C ALA A 294 -34.36 -56.40 23.98
N GLY A 295 -33.28 -56.77 23.29
CA GLY A 295 -32.74 -58.13 23.29
C GLY A 295 -32.16 -58.56 24.64
N GLN A 296 -31.61 -57.64 25.44
CA GLN A 296 -31.14 -57.96 26.80
C GLN A 296 -32.29 -58.17 27.79
N GLN A 297 -33.41 -57.45 27.66
CA GLN A 297 -34.57 -57.61 28.54
C GLN A 297 -35.27 -58.96 28.37
N GLN A 298 -35.38 -59.49 27.14
CA GLN A 298 -35.97 -60.81 26.91
C GLN A 298 -35.12 -61.96 27.48
N ARG A 299 -33.80 -61.75 27.65
CA ARG A 299 -32.89 -62.76 28.20
C ARG A 299 -32.79 -62.74 29.73
N GLY A 300 -33.25 -61.66 30.38
CA GLY A 300 -33.25 -61.50 31.84
C GLY A 300 -34.51 -61.99 32.56
N GLY A 301 -35.58 -62.32 31.83
CA GLY A 301 -36.88 -62.73 32.40
C GLY A 301 -37.12 -64.25 32.51
N LEU A 302 -36.09 -65.09 32.35
CA LEU A 302 -36.17 -66.56 32.42
C LEU A 302 -35.37 -67.14 33.61
N ASN A 303 -35.42 -66.47 34.77
CA ASN A 303 -35.00 -67.06 36.06
C ASN A 303 -36.16 -67.00 37.05
#